data_AF-A0AA88JHM2-F1
#
_entry.id   AF-A0AA88JHM2-F1
#
_cell.length_a   1.000
_cell.length_b   1.000
_cell.length_c   1.000
_cell.angle_alpha   90.00
_cell.angle_beta   90.00
_cell.angle_gamma   90.00
#
_symmetry.space_group_name_H-M   'P 1'
#
loop_
_entity.id
_entity.type
_entity.pdbx_description
1 polymer ?
#
loop_
_entity_poly.entity_id
_entity_poly.type
_entity_poly.pdbx_seq_one_letter_code
_entity_poly.pdbx_strand_id
1 'polypeptide(L)'
;MMLEKGLINGIVDQRLQGNFHVNSAWKAVEIALNCVSSSSAERPTMSQVVGELKGCLEAMKVGYGSENKSEDSIEAIPLNPLTHGIDTQPLAS
;
A
#
# COMPACT_ATOMS: atom_id res chain seq x y z
N MET A 1 -6.55 5.16 16.91
CA MET A 1 -6.71 6.62 16.74
C MET A 1 -7.90 6.83 15.82
N MET A 2 -8.93 7.53 16.25
CA MET A 2 -10.15 7.73 15.46
C MET A 2 -10.12 9.17 14.92
N LEU A 3 -9.50 9.40 13.76
CA LEU A 3 -9.70 10.67 13.04
C LEU A 3 -11.16 10.75 12.56
N GLU A 4 -11.83 11.84 12.91
CA GLU A 4 -13.19 12.12 12.48
C GLU A 4 -13.28 12.22 10.95
N LYS A 5 -14.46 11.93 10.38
CA LYS A 5 -14.72 12.02 8.93
C LYS A 5 -14.37 13.39 8.32
N GLY A 6 -14.28 14.45 9.13
CA GLY A 6 -13.82 15.77 8.66
C GLY A 6 -12.32 15.84 8.37
N LEU A 7 -11.50 15.05 9.06
CA LEU A 7 -10.04 15.09 8.92
C LEU A 7 -9.55 14.38 7.66
N ILE A 8 -10.24 13.32 7.22
CA ILE A 8 -9.82 12.57 6.02
C ILE A 8 -9.86 13.45 4.76
N ASN A 9 -10.83 14.37 4.66
CA ASN A 9 -10.93 15.30 3.54
C ASN A 9 -9.77 16.32 3.49
N GLY A 10 -9.13 16.59 4.62
CA GLY A 10 -7.94 17.45 4.70
C GLY A 10 -6.63 16.73 4.38
N ILE A 11 -6.62 15.40 4.43
CA ILE A 11 -5.44 14.55 4.18
C ILE A 11 -5.41 14.05 2.74
N VAL A 12 -6.58 13.70 2.20
CA VAL A 12 -6.73 13.20 0.83
C VAL A 12 -6.47 14.32 -0.17
N ASP A 13 -5.83 13.99 -1.31
CA ASP A 13 -5.51 14.95 -2.37
C ASP A 13 -6.77 15.73 -2.79
N GLN A 14 -6.71 17.06 -2.67
CA GLN A 14 -7.81 17.97 -2.98
C GLN A 14 -8.25 17.87 -4.46
N ARG A 15 -7.37 17.44 -5.36
CA ARG A 15 -7.66 17.22 -6.78
C ARG A 15 -8.67 16.09 -7.00
N LEU A 16 -8.88 15.22 -6.00
CA LEU A 16 -9.93 14.21 -6.04
C LEU A 16 -11.32 14.83 -5.83
N GLN A 17 -11.43 16.06 -5.32
CA GLN A 17 -12.70 16.80 -5.19
C GLN A 17 -13.82 16.01 -4.49
N GLY A 18 -13.47 15.19 -3.50
CA GLY A 18 -14.44 14.31 -2.81
C GLY A 18 -14.83 13.04 -3.56
N ASN A 19 -14.26 12.77 -4.74
CA ASN A 19 -14.47 11.54 -5.50
C ASN A 19 -13.62 10.39 -4.95
N PHE A 20 -13.88 10.02 -3.70
CA PHE A 20 -13.26 8.87 -3.07
C PHE A 20 -14.18 8.27 -2.00
N HIS A 21 -14.00 6.98 -1.74
CA HIS A 21 -14.72 6.31 -0.68
C HIS A 21 -14.01 6.58 0.66
N VAL A 22 -14.70 7.24 1.59
CA VAL A 22 -14.15 7.66 2.89
C VAL A 22 -13.50 6.50 3.65
N ASN A 23 -14.15 5.33 3.70
CA ASN A 23 -13.59 4.19 4.44
C ASN A 23 -12.33 3.63 3.79
N SER A 24 -12.27 3.62 2.44
CA SER A 24 -11.09 3.15 1.71
C SER A 24 -9.93 4.13 1.87
N ALA A 25 -10.18 5.43 1.80
CA ALA A 25 -9.17 6.46 2.06
C ALA A 25 -8.63 6.35 3.49
N TRP A 26 -9.51 6.11 4.46
CA TRP A 26 -9.09 5.90 5.83
C TRP A 26 -8.22 4.67 6.00
N LYS A 27 -8.62 3.55 5.40
CA LYS A 27 -7.82 2.32 5.46
C LYS A 27 -6.44 2.53 4.82
N ALA A 28 -6.35 3.27 3.73
CA ALA A 28 -5.06 3.65 3.12
C ALA A 28 -4.18 4.50 4.05
N VAL A 29 -4.77 5.46 4.77
CA VAL A 29 -4.04 6.28 5.76
C VAL A 29 -3.53 5.43 6.92
N GLU A 30 -4.32 4.48 7.42
CA GLU A 30 -3.89 3.55 8.48
C GLU A 30 -2.68 2.72 8.04
N ILE A 31 -2.72 2.16 6.82
CA ILE A 31 -1.59 1.42 6.24
C ILE A 31 -0.36 2.33 6.15
N ALA A 32 -0.52 3.54 5.64
CA ALA A 32 0.57 4.51 5.50
C ALA A 32 1.20 4.87 6.85
N LEU A 33 0.39 5.08 7.90
CA LEU A 33 0.88 5.37 9.25
C LEU A 33 1.71 4.23 9.82
N ASN A 34 1.29 2.97 9.62
CA ASN A 34 2.06 1.80 10.03
C ASN A 34 3.38 1.69 9.26
N CYS A 35 3.37 1.96 7.94
CA CYS A 35 4.57 1.98 7.09
C CYS A 35 5.63 2.98 7.56
N VAL A 36 5.21 4.13 8.10
CA VAL A 36 6.11 5.20 8.58
C VAL A 36 6.35 5.14 10.09
N SER A 37 5.98 4.06 10.78
CA SER A 37 6.24 3.94 12.21
C SER A 37 7.73 4.12 12.52
N SER A 38 8.01 4.78 13.64
CA SER A 38 9.37 4.94 14.15
C SER A 38 9.96 3.60 14.59
N SER A 39 9.09 2.66 15.03
CA SER A 39 9.49 1.28 15.34
C SER A 39 9.50 0.45 14.08
N SER A 40 10.66 -0.12 13.71
CA SER A 40 10.74 -0.97 12.52
C SER A 40 9.91 -2.25 12.65
N ALA A 41 9.66 -2.72 13.87
CA ALA A 41 8.87 -3.92 14.14
C ALA A 41 7.36 -3.71 13.88
N GLU A 42 6.90 -2.46 13.92
CA GLU A 42 5.51 -2.09 13.61
C GLU A 42 5.30 -1.84 12.12
N ARG A 43 6.38 -1.71 11.35
CA ARG A 43 6.27 -1.53 9.90
C ARG A 43 5.82 -2.84 9.27
N PRO A 44 4.72 -2.83 8.49
CA PRO A 44 4.28 -4.01 7.78
C PRO A 44 5.30 -4.40 6.71
N THR A 45 5.35 -5.69 6.41
CA THR A 45 6.05 -6.19 5.22
C THR A 45 5.32 -5.74 3.96
N MET A 46 6.03 -5.64 2.83
CA MET A 46 5.40 -5.24 1.56
C MET A 46 4.29 -6.19 1.11
N SER A 47 4.36 -7.48 1.46
CA SER A 47 3.27 -8.44 1.17
C SER A 47 2.00 -8.11 1.96
N GLN A 48 2.12 -7.72 3.23
CA GLN A 48 1.00 -7.24 4.04
C GLN A 48 0.41 -5.95 3.46
N VAL A 49 1.26 -4.98 3.10
CA VAL A 49 0.85 -3.72 2.47
C VAL A 49 0.03 -3.99 1.20
N VAL A 50 0.55 -4.83 0.30
CA VAL A 50 -0.16 -5.19 -0.94
C VAL A 50 -1.49 -5.90 -0.65
N GLY A 51 -1.53 -6.80 0.34
CA GLY A 51 -2.75 -7.47 0.76
C GLY A 51 -3.82 -6.49 1.25
N GLU A 52 -3.45 -5.54 2.11
CA GLU A 52 -4.38 -4.55 2.64
C GLU A 52 -4.86 -3.57 1.55
N LEU A 53 -3.97 -3.15 0.64
CA LEU A 53 -4.33 -2.28 -0.48
C LEU A 53 -5.29 -2.97 -1.46
N LYS A 54 -5.10 -4.26 -1.73
CA LYS A 54 -6.08 -5.05 -2.51
C LYS A 54 -7.45 -5.04 -1.83
N GLY A 55 -7.50 -5.23 -0.51
CA GLY A 55 -8.75 -5.10 0.24
C GLY A 55 -9.44 -3.74 0.10
N CYS A 56 -8.66 -2.65 0.08
CA CYS A 56 -9.18 -1.30 -0.14
C CYS A 56 -9.82 -1.13 -1.53
N LEU A 57 -9.21 -1.73 -2.56
CA LEU A 57 -9.70 -1.73 -3.93
C LEU A 57 -10.99 -2.55 -4.06
N GLU A 58 -11.04 -3.73 -3.47
CA GLU A 58 -12.25 -4.57 -3.49
C GLU A 58 -13.41 -3.87 -2.75
N ALA A 59 -13.14 -3.21 -1.63
CA ALA A 59 -14.15 -2.43 -0.93
C ALA A 59 -14.70 -1.25 -1.76
N MET A 60 -13.89 -0.68 -2.66
CA MET A 60 -14.36 0.33 -3.62
C MET A 60 -15.29 -0.29 -4.67
N LYS A 61 -14.98 -1.50 -5.16
CA LYS A 61 -15.79 -2.20 -6.16
C LYS A 61 -17.16 -2.62 -5.62
N VAL A 62 -17.25 -3.01 -4.36
CA VAL A 62 -18.51 -3.48 -3.73
C VAL A 62 -19.54 -2.34 -3.53
N GLY A 63 -19.12 -1.06 -3.56
CA GLY A 63 -20.01 0.11 -3.47
C GLY A 63 -20.77 0.45 -4.75
N TYR A 64 -20.38 -0.13 -5.90
CA TYR A 64 -21.10 -0.05 -7.17
C TYR A 64 -21.63 -1.46 -7.47
N GLY A 65 -22.94 -1.65 -7.59
CA GLY A 65 -23.54 -2.98 -7.74
C GLY A 65 -22.87 -3.85 -8.83
N SER A 66 -22.52 -5.08 -8.42
CA SER A 66 -22.30 -6.32 -9.18
C SER A 66 -22.15 -6.23 -10.71
N GLU A 67 -21.01 -6.71 -11.25
CA GLU A 67 -20.98 -7.87 -12.18
C GLU A 67 -19.54 -8.27 -12.58
N ASN A 68 -19.27 -9.57 -12.43
CA ASN A 68 -18.20 -10.39 -13.01
C ASN A 68 -16.83 -10.45 -12.32
N LYS A 69 -16.59 -11.63 -11.71
CA LYS A 69 -15.27 -12.20 -11.42
C LYS A 69 -14.43 -12.26 -12.70
N SER A 70 -13.27 -11.62 -12.68
CA SER A 70 -12.12 -12.02 -13.50
C SER A 70 -10.93 -12.12 -12.55
N GLU A 71 -10.56 -13.34 -12.27
CA GLU A 71 -9.39 -13.69 -11.47
C GLU A 71 -8.18 -13.61 -12.42
N ASP A 72 -7.74 -12.40 -12.75
CA ASP A 72 -6.57 -12.24 -13.61
C ASP A 72 -5.30 -12.28 -12.75
N SER A 73 -4.62 -13.42 -12.89
CA SER A 73 -3.32 -13.79 -12.36
C SER A 73 -2.32 -12.63 -12.38
N ILE A 74 -1.91 -12.17 -11.20
CA ILE A 74 -0.61 -11.49 -11.07
C ILE A 74 0.43 -12.61 -11.17
N GLU A 75 0.93 -12.84 -12.38
CA GLU A 75 2.11 -13.68 -12.58
C GLU A 75 3.26 -13.06 -11.78
N ALA A 76 3.82 -13.82 -10.85
CA ALA A 76 4.93 -13.35 -10.05
C ALA A 76 6.10 -13.05 -10.99
N ILE A 77 6.47 -11.77 -11.11
CA ILE A 77 7.71 -11.40 -11.79
C ILE A 77 8.84 -12.02 -10.96
N PRO A 78 9.66 -12.92 -11.52
CA PRO A 78 10.75 -13.51 -10.77
C PRO A 78 11.68 -12.39 -10.29
N LEU A 79 11.91 -12.34 -8.97
CA LEU A 79 12.96 -11.51 -8.40
C LEU A 79 14.29 -12.10 -8.87
N ASN A 80 14.88 -11.53 -9.91
CA ASN A 80 16.27 -11.82 -10.25
C ASN A 80 17.13 -11.37 -9.07
N PRO A 81 17.88 -12.25 -8.41
CA PRO A 81 18.83 -11.83 -7.40
C PRO A 81 19.83 -10.90 -8.07
N LEU A 82 19.99 -9.68 -7.55
CA LEU A 82 21.10 -8.82 -7.94
C LEU A 82 22.40 -9.44 -7.38
N THR A 83 22.90 -10.49 -8.02
CA THR A 83 24.27 -10.94 -7.86
C THR A 83 25.11 -10.20 -8.89
N HIS A 84 25.59 -9.02 -8.52
CA HIS A 84 26.87 -8.55 -9.03
C HIS A 84 27.71 -8.19 -7.83
N GLY A 85 28.78 -8.96 -7.66
CA GLY A 85 29.71 -8.82 -6.55
C GLY A 85 30.26 -7.41 -6.49
N ILE A 86 30.27 -6.83 -5.29
CA ILE A 86 31.20 -5.76 -4.99
C ILE A 86 32.54 -6.45 -4.83
N ASP A 87 33.35 -6.47 -5.89
CA ASP A 87 34.78 -6.74 -5.79
C ASP A 87 35.39 -5.62 -4.94
N THR A 88 35.42 -5.80 -3.61
CA THR A 88 36.30 -5.02 -2.76
C THR A 88 37.73 -5.46 -3.05
N GLN A 89 38.42 -4.73 -3.93
CA GLN A 89 39.86 -4.89 -4.08
C GLN A 89 40.54 -4.54 -2.74
N PRO A 90 41.48 -5.36 -2.23
CA PRO A 90 42.20 -5.00 -1.02
C PRO A 90 43.12 -3.82 -1.30
N LEU A 91 43.06 -2.79 -0.46
CA LEU A 91 44.05 -1.73 -0.43
C LEU A 91 45.40 -2.35 -0.03
N ALA A 92 46.32 -2.44 -0.98
CA ALA A 92 47.70 -2.83 -0.69
C ALA A 92 48.36 -1.75 0.19
N SER A 93 49.12 -2.21 1.20
CA SER A 93 49.87 -1.38 2.17
C SER A 93 50.91 -0.47 1.53
#